data_AF-A0A9E4IXM9-F1
#
_entry.id   AF-A0A9E4IXM9-F1
#
_cell.length_a   1.000
_cell.length_b   1.000
_cell.length_c   1.000
_cell.angle_alpha   90.00
_cell.angle_beta   90.00
_cell.angle_gamma   90.00
#
_symmetry.space_group_name_H-M   'P 1'
#
loop_
_entity.id
_entity.type
_entity.pdbx_description
1 polymer ?
#
loop_
_entity_poly.entity_id
_entity_poly.type
_entity_poly.pdbx_seq_one_letter_code
_entity_poly.pdbx_strand_id
1 'polypeptide(L)'
;MRRAVAWSSLLRVLFVIYCVEAGLFLVIAPWREFWSLLVSRSALSQAHLGSLLMLPWVRGAVSGFGLIHLIWGIHDLERILLGRRAGNQEASVPEPDRAG
;
A
#
# COMPACT_ATOMS: atom_id res chain seq x y z
N MET A 1 -17.34 -5.64 -23.05
CA MET A 1 -15.91 -5.66 -22.66
C MET A 1 -15.46 -4.47 -21.80
N ARG A 2 -16.01 -3.25 -21.96
CA ARG A 2 -15.63 -2.06 -21.15
C ARG A 2 -15.77 -2.19 -19.62
N ARG A 3 -16.69 -3.03 -19.13
CA ARG A 3 -16.90 -3.27 -17.68
C ARG A 3 -15.74 -3.99 -16.99
N ALA A 4 -15.04 -4.88 -17.70
CA ALA A 4 -13.93 -5.65 -17.12
C ALA A 4 -12.71 -4.76 -16.83
N VAL A 5 -12.40 -3.81 -17.73
CA VAL A 5 -11.26 -2.90 -17.59
C VAL A 5 -11.44 -1.93 -16.41
N ALA A 6 -12.67 -1.43 -16.20
CA ALA A 6 -13.01 -0.58 -15.05
C ALA A 6 -12.90 -1.36 -13.72
N TRP A 7 -13.31 -2.63 -13.72
CA TRP A 7 -13.18 -3.51 -12.56
C TRP A 7 -11.72 -3.78 -12.20
N SER A 8 -10.87 -4.06 -13.18
CA SER A 8 -9.42 -4.25 -12.98
C SER A 8 -8.74 -2.99 -12.43
N SER A 9 -9.18 -1.81 -12.88
CA SER A 9 -8.65 -0.53 -12.39
C SER A 9 -9.07 -0.25 -10.94
N LEU A 10 -10.33 -0.55 -10.60
CA LEU A 10 -10.83 -0.41 -9.23
C LEU A 10 -10.08 -1.33 -8.26
N LEU A 11 -9.89 -2.61 -8.63
CA LEU A 11 -9.11 -3.56 -7.83
C LEU A 11 -7.68 -3.09 -7.60
N ARG A 12 -7.06 -2.46 -8.59
CA ARG A 12 -5.70 -1.92 -8.47
C ARG A 12 -5.64 -0.75 -7.48
N VAL A 13 -6.61 0.16 -7.54
CA VAL A 13 -6.71 1.27 -6.58
C VAL A 13 -6.98 0.74 -5.17
N LEU A 14 -7.90 -0.23 -5.02
CA LEU A 14 -8.18 -0.87 -3.73
C LEU A 14 -6.94 -1.59 -3.17
N PHE A 15 -6.17 -2.25 -4.04
CA PHE A 15 -4.92 -2.89 -3.66
C PHE A 15 -3.89 -1.88 -3.13
N VAL A 16 -3.73 -0.74 -3.82
CA VAL A 16 -2.84 0.34 -3.36
C VAL A 16 -3.29 0.91 -2.01
N ILE A 17 -4.58 1.20 -1.84
CA ILE A 17 -5.14 1.69 -0.56
C ILE A 17 -4.91 0.66 0.54
N TYR A 18 -5.16 -0.62 0.27
CA TYR A 18 -4.92 -1.71 1.21
C TYR A 18 -3.44 -1.83 1.61
N CYS A 19 -2.51 -1.73 0.64
CA CYS A 19 -1.08 -1.75 0.94
C CYS A 19 -0.66 -0.58 1.85
N VAL A 20 -1.20 0.62 1.61
CA VAL A 20 -0.95 1.79 2.45
C VAL A 20 -1.54 1.61 3.84
N GLU A 21 -2.80 1.19 3.93
CA GLU A 21 -3.50 0.98 5.20
C GLU A 21 -2.80 -0.11 6.03
N ALA A 22 -2.54 -1.28 5.44
CA ALA A 22 -1.87 -2.39 6.10
C ALA A 22 -0.41 -2.05 6.45
N GLY A 23 0.32 -1.36 5.57
CA GLY A 23 1.68 -0.91 5.84
C GLY A 23 1.73 0.08 7.01
N LEU A 24 0.81 1.04 7.04
CA LEU A 24 0.69 1.99 8.16
C LEU A 24 0.28 1.27 9.45
N PHE A 25 -0.63 0.31 9.37
CA PHE A 25 -1.01 -0.52 10.51
C PHE A 25 0.19 -1.29 11.06
N LEU A 26 1.01 -1.89 10.19
CA LEU A 26 2.22 -2.62 10.57
C LEU A 26 3.31 -1.70 11.15
N VAL A 27 3.41 -0.46 10.70
CA VAL A 27 4.33 0.53 11.27
C VAL A 27 3.85 1.00 12.63
N ILE A 28 2.57 1.34 12.78
CA ILE A 28 2.04 1.95 14.01
C ILE A 28 1.74 0.92 15.09
N ALA A 29 1.15 -0.22 14.73
CA ALA A 29 0.71 -1.25 15.67
C ALA A 29 1.78 -1.61 16.70
N PRO A 30 3.02 -1.99 16.34
CA PRO A 30 4.02 -2.41 17.33
C PRO A 30 4.39 -1.32 18.33
N TRP A 31 4.12 -0.04 18.08
CA TRP A 31 4.44 1.08 18.99
C TRP A 31 3.27 1.49 19.88
N ARG A 32 2.10 0.89 19.71
CA ARG A 32 0.90 1.20 20.51
C ARG A 32 0.81 0.25 21.70
N GLU A 33 0.22 0.73 22.81
CA GLU A 33 -0.15 -0.10 23.96
C GLU A 33 -1.05 -1.28 23.58
N PHE A 34 -1.84 -1.10 22.51
CA PHE A 34 -2.67 -2.17 21.94
C PHE A 34 -1.85 -3.38 21.48
N TRP A 35 -0.59 -3.22 21.07
CA TRP A 35 0.28 -4.34 20.71
C TRP A 35 0.56 -5.25 21.90
N SER A 36 0.83 -4.67 23.08
CA SER A 36 1.06 -5.43 24.31
C SER A 36 -0.19 -6.24 24.67
N LEU A 37 -1.37 -5.63 24.57
CA LEU A 37 -2.65 -6.29 24.80
C LEU A 37 -2.95 -7.39 23.76
N LEU A 38 -2.63 -7.15 22.50
CA LEU A 38 -2.81 -8.13 21.42
C LEU A 38 -1.90 -9.34 21.64
N VAL A 39 -0.62 -9.11 21.92
CA VAL A 39 0.36 -10.17 22.19
C VAL A 39 -0.06 -10.97 23.44
N SER A 40 -0.46 -10.30 24.52
CA SER A 40 -0.85 -10.97 25.77
C SER A 40 -2.16 -11.75 25.65
N ARG A 41 -3.12 -11.26 24.84
CA ARG A 41 -4.45 -11.87 24.67
C ARG A 41 -4.51 -12.89 23.53
N SER A 42 -3.55 -12.84 22.62
CA SER A 42 -3.41 -13.83 21.55
C SER A 42 -2.85 -15.15 22.09
N ALA A 43 -3.15 -16.25 21.40
CA ALA A 43 -2.56 -17.56 21.68
C ALA A 43 -1.02 -17.58 21.60
N LEU A 44 -0.40 -16.52 21.06
CA LEU A 44 1.06 -16.33 21.04
C LEU A 44 1.64 -16.11 22.44
N SER A 45 0.85 -15.67 23.42
CA SER A 45 1.31 -15.50 24.81
C SER A 45 1.58 -16.84 25.52
N GLN A 46 0.87 -17.91 25.12
CA GLN A 46 1.11 -19.28 25.62
C GLN A 46 2.36 -19.92 25.01
N ALA A 47 2.88 -19.36 23.92
CA ALA A 47 4.11 -19.82 23.29
C ALA A 47 5.27 -18.87 23.63
N HIS A 48 6.51 -19.36 23.61
CA HIS A 48 7.73 -18.53 23.71
C HIS A 48 7.78 -17.39 22.67
N LEU A 49 6.89 -17.38 21.68
CA LEU A 49 6.73 -16.29 20.71
C LEU A 49 6.25 -14.98 21.35
N GLY A 50 5.43 -15.03 22.41
CA GLY A 50 4.92 -13.82 23.06
C GLY A 50 6.03 -12.92 23.60
N SER A 51 7.06 -13.51 24.21
CA SER A 51 8.23 -12.75 24.67
C SER A 51 9.06 -12.23 23.50
N LEU A 52 9.20 -13.01 22.41
CA LEU A 52 9.89 -12.61 21.19
C LEU A 52 9.22 -11.39 20.54
N LEU A 53 7.90 -11.35 20.45
CA LEU A 53 7.14 -10.23 19.88
C LEU A 53 7.23 -8.94 20.73
N MET A 54 7.63 -9.04 21.99
CA MET A 54 7.92 -7.89 22.85
C MET A 54 9.33 -7.31 22.65
N LEU A 55 10.26 -8.03 22.01
CA LEU A 55 11.60 -7.48 21.77
C LEU A 55 11.55 -6.27 20.83
N PRO A 56 12.33 -5.21 21.12
CA PRO A 56 12.40 -4.01 20.27
C PRO A 56 12.88 -4.31 18.85
N TRP A 57 13.70 -5.35 18.67
CA TRP A 57 14.17 -5.82 17.36
C TRP A 57 13.03 -6.33 16.47
N VAL A 58 12.10 -7.09 17.04
CA VAL A 58 10.95 -7.64 16.29
C VAL A 58 9.97 -6.52 15.95
N ARG A 59 9.75 -5.57 16.86
CA ARG A 59 8.97 -4.35 16.59
C ARG A 59 9.59 -3.54 15.44
N GLY A 60 10.91 -3.44 15.41
CA GLY A 60 11.69 -2.88 14.30
C GLY A 60 11.50 -3.64 12.99
N ALA A 61 11.57 -4.96 13.00
CA ALA A 61 11.36 -5.79 11.80
C ALA A 61 9.93 -5.66 11.24
N VAL A 62 8.92 -5.67 12.11
CA VAL A 62 7.50 -5.52 11.73
C VAL A 62 7.25 -4.14 11.11
N SER A 63 7.78 -3.08 11.72
CA SER A 63 7.68 -1.72 11.17
C SER A 63 8.48 -1.55 9.88
N GLY A 64 9.67 -2.15 9.77
CA GLY A 64 10.45 -2.17 8.52
C GLY A 64 9.68 -2.86 7.38
N PHE A 65 9.00 -3.96 7.68
CA PHE A 65 8.14 -4.65 6.70
C PHE A 65 6.95 -3.79 6.27
N GLY A 66 6.33 -3.06 7.20
CA GLY A 66 5.29 -2.08 6.89
C GLY A 66 5.80 -0.90 6.06
N LEU A 67 7.04 -0.46 6.28
CA LEU A 67 7.67 0.61 5.50
C LEU A 67 7.92 0.18 4.04
N ILE A 68 8.36 -1.07 3.82
CA ILE A 68 8.52 -1.63 2.46
C ILE A 68 7.16 -1.65 1.73
N HIS A 69 6.09 -2.03 2.42
CA HIS A 69 4.72 -1.98 1.86
C HIS A 69 4.31 -0.57 1.45
N LEU A 70 4.65 0.43 2.27
CA LEU A 70 4.34 1.82 1.98
C LEU A 70 5.13 2.33 0.76
N ILE A 71 6.42 2.01 0.68
CA ILE A 71 7.28 2.38 -0.47
C ILE A 71 6.74 1.77 -1.77
N TRP A 72 6.36 0.49 -1.73
CA TRP A 72 5.76 -0.19 -2.89
C TRP A 72 4.42 0.43 -3.29
N GLY A 73 3.55 0.73 -2.33
CA GLY A 73 2.27 1.40 -2.59
C GLY A 73 2.43 2.78 -3.21
N ILE A 74 3.40 3.57 -2.74
CA ILE A 74 3.73 4.89 -3.31
C ILE A 74 4.22 4.73 -4.76
N HIS A 75 5.10 3.77 -5.02
CA HIS A 75 5.66 3.56 -6.36
C HIS A 75 4.61 3.08 -7.38
N ASP A 76 3.64 2.27 -6.96
CA ASP A 76 2.51 1.88 -7.82
C ASP A 76 1.55 3.06 -8.05
N LEU A 77 1.32 3.90 -7.02
CA LEU A 77 0.52 5.11 -7.14
C LEU A 77 1.12 6.11 -8.13
N GLU A 78 2.43 6.36 -8.08
CA GLU A 78 3.12 7.24 -9.02
C GLU A 78 2.99 6.76 -10.47
N ARG A 79 3.09 5.45 -10.72
CA ARG A 79 2.89 4.88 -12.06
C ARG A 79 1.48 5.15 -12.60
N ILE A 80 0.46 5.03 -11.74
CA ILE A 80 -0.93 5.30 -12.11
C ILE A 80 -1.15 6.80 -12.35
N LEU A 81 -0.53 7.67 -11.53
CA LEU A 81 -0.71 9.13 -11.61
C LEU A 81 0.04 9.76 -12.80
N LEU A 82 1.28 9.33 -13.05
CA LEU A 82 2.11 9.84 -14.14
C LEU A 82 1.70 9.28 -15.51
N GLY A 83 1.26 8.02 -15.57
CA GLY A 83 0.74 7.41 -16.81
C GLY A 83 -0.52 8.11 -17.35
N ARG A 84 -1.29 8.79 -16.50
CA ARG A 84 -2.45 9.59 -16.94
C ARG A 84 -2.08 10.92 -17.58
N ARG A 85 -0.89 11.49 -17.30
CA ARG A 85 -0.47 12.77 -17.89
C ARG A 85 -0.10 12.64 -19.38
N ALA A 86 0.45 11.50 -19.80
CA ALA A 86 0.82 11.26 -21.19
C ALA A 86 -0.40 11.20 -22.13
N GLY A 87 -1.49 10.56 -21.71
CA GLY A 87 -2.71 10.44 -22.52
C GLY A 87 -3.49 11.75 -22.72
N ASN A 88 -3.24 12.78 -21.91
CA ASN A 88 -3.88 14.09 -22.05
C ASN A 88 -3.10 15.04 -22.99
N GLN A 89 -1.91 14.63 -23.45
CA GLN A 89 -1.03 15.45 -24.30
C GLN A 89 -1.30 15.22 -25.80
N GLU A 90 -1.70 14.00 -26.19
CA GLU A 90 -2.06 13.65 -27.57
C GLU A 90 -3.36 14.30 -28.05
N ALA A 91 -4.30 14.57 -27.14
CA ALA A 91 -5.56 15.26 -27.45
C ALA A 91 -5.38 16.78 -27.71
N SER A 92 -4.17 17.31 -27.53
CA SER A 92 -3.84 18.72 -27.74
C SER A 92 -3.05 19.00 -29.02
N VAL A 93 -2.73 17.97 -29.82
CA VAL A 93 -2.10 18.16 -31.13
C VAL A 93 -3.20 18.55 -32.13
N PRO A 94 -3.27 19.82 -32.59
CA PRO A 94 -4.23 20.23 -33.59
C PRO A 94 -3.80 19.62 -34.93
N GLU A 95 -4.71 18.90 -35.59
CA GLU A 95 -4.50 18.34 -36.94
C GLU A 95 -4.25 19.50 -37.93
N PRO A 96 -3.03 19.66 -38.50
CA PRO A 96 -2.67 20.86 -39.24
C PRO A 96 -2.92 20.75 -40.77
N ASP A 97 -3.81 19.87 -41.24
CA ASP A 97 -3.85 19.54 -42.67
C ASP A 97 -5.24 19.18 -43.24
N ARG A 98 -6.26 20.04 -43.01
CA ARG A 98 -7.53 19.98 -43.78
C ARG A 98 -7.99 21.32 -44.36
N ALA A 99 -7.08 22.27 -44.51
CA ALA A 99 -7.34 23.51 -45.23
C ALA A 99 -6.26 23.69 -46.32
N GLY A 100 -6.53 23.19 -47.52
CA GLY A 100 -5.65 23.31 -48.69
C GLY A 100 -6.14 22.47 -49.85
#